data_AF-A0A2S8FJ41-F1
#
_entry.id   AF-A0A2S8FJ41-F1
#
_cell.length_a   1.000
_cell.length_b   1.000
_cell.length_c   1.000
_cell.angle_alpha   90.00
_cell.angle_beta   90.00
_cell.angle_gamma   90.00
#
_symmetry.space_group_name_H-M   'P 1'
#
loop_
_entity.id
_entity.type
_entity.pdbx_description
1 polymer ?
#
loop_
_entity_poly.entity_id
_entity_poly.type
_entity_poly.pdbx_seq_one_letter_code
_entity_poly.pdbx_strand_id
1 'polypeptide(L)'
;MDQVMAEACLSGLWLRFNYLDESHTISQDLHDSTGSYWHGIMHRREPDYSNAKYWFRRTGHHPAMETLAEKANSLAAEEELDRATEFLTEGTWDPMAMVDACQAVARGNCAKKELLEKVALLEWETLFDYCYSRAF
;
A
#
# COMPACT_ATOMS: atom_id res chain seq x y z
N MET A 1 4.44 24.36 4.95
CA MET A 1 3.74 23.22 5.57
C MET A 1 2.60 22.84 4.66
N ASP A 2 2.67 21.67 4.08
CA ASP A 2 1.62 21.13 3.22
C ASP A 2 0.59 20.40 4.09
N GLN A 3 -0.60 20.98 4.22
CA GLN A 3 -1.65 20.43 5.07
C GLN A 3 -2.19 19.10 4.53
N VAL A 4 -2.26 18.93 3.21
CA VAL A 4 -2.73 17.69 2.57
C VAL A 4 -1.79 16.54 2.93
N MET A 5 -0.48 16.78 2.90
CA MET A 5 0.51 15.78 3.27
C MET A 5 0.53 15.50 4.78
N ALA A 6 0.28 16.50 5.62
CA ALA A 6 0.12 16.30 7.06
C ALA A 6 -1.13 15.45 7.39
N GLU A 7 -2.25 15.68 6.71
CA GLU A 7 -3.47 14.87 6.82
C GLU A 7 -3.23 13.45 6.29
N ALA A 8 -2.49 13.28 5.19
CA ALA A 8 -2.10 11.98 4.68
C ALA A 8 -1.27 11.17 5.71
N CYS A 9 -0.35 11.81 6.45
CA CYS A 9 0.34 11.18 7.57
C CYS A 9 -0.64 10.72 8.67
N LEU A 10 -1.64 11.54 9.02
CA LEU A 10 -2.65 11.15 10.00
C LEU A 10 -3.48 9.95 9.54
N SER A 11 -3.89 9.91 8.26
CA SER A 11 -4.58 8.76 7.68
C SER A 11 -3.73 7.49 7.80
N GLY A 12 -2.43 7.57 7.46
CA GLY A 12 -1.48 6.48 7.62
C GLY A 12 -1.36 6.02 9.08
N LEU A 13 -1.26 6.93 10.05
CA LEU A 13 -1.15 6.58 11.48
C LEU A 13 -2.38 5.83 11.99
N TRP A 14 -3.58 6.32 11.70
CA TRP A 14 -4.81 5.61 12.07
C TRP A 14 -4.84 4.21 11.45
N LEU A 15 -4.51 4.11 10.17
CA LEU A 15 -4.42 2.84 9.46
C LEU A 15 -3.44 1.88 10.14
N ARG A 16 -2.27 2.34 10.58
CA ARG A 16 -1.22 1.51 11.20
C ARG A 16 -1.67 0.82 12.48
N PHE A 17 -2.60 1.45 13.20
CA PHE A 17 -3.14 0.98 14.48
C PHE A 17 -4.55 0.38 14.37
N ASN A 18 -4.99 0.04 13.14
CA ASN A 18 -6.28 -0.62 12.85
C ASN A 18 -7.52 0.26 13.07
N TYR A 19 -7.35 1.58 13.10
CA TYR A 19 -8.44 2.56 13.10
C TYR A 19 -8.83 2.87 11.66
N LEU A 20 -9.56 1.93 11.05
CA LEU A 20 -9.90 1.98 9.62
C LEU A 20 -10.88 3.11 9.30
N ASP A 21 -11.88 3.35 10.16
CA ASP A 21 -12.88 4.42 9.96
C ASP A 21 -12.23 5.81 9.98
N GLU A 22 -11.29 6.06 10.88
CA GLU A 22 -10.55 7.31 10.99
C GLU A 22 -9.60 7.50 9.79
N SER A 23 -8.93 6.44 9.36
CA SER A 23 -8.10 6.48 8.14
C SER A 23 -8.95 6.74 6.89
N HIS A 24 -10.09 6.07 6.78
CA HIS A 24 -11.04 6.20 5.68
C HIS A 24 -11.60 7.63 5.60
N THR A 25 -12.05 8.18 6.72
CA THR A 25 -12.57 9.56 6.81
C THR A 25 -11.58 10.55 6.22
N ILE A 26 -10.30 10.46 6.60
CA ILE A 26 -9.28 11.37 6.07
C ILE A 26 -8.97 11.08 4.60
N SER A 27 -8.68 9.82 4.24
CA SER A 27 -8.25 9.46 2.88
C SER A 27 -9.33 9.70 1.82
N GLN A 28 -10.61 9.66 2.20
CA GLN A 28 -11.73 9.99 1.31
C GLN A 28 -11.77 11.49 0.94
N ASP A 29 -11.39 12.37 1.86
CA ASP A 29 -11.41 13.82 1.66
C ASP A 29 -10.14 14.32 0.92
N LEU A 30 -9.09 13.48 0.84
CA LEU A 30 -7.90 13.76 0.06
C LEU A 30 -8.10 13.34 -1.41
N HIS A 31 -8.37 14.31 -2.28
CA HIS A 31 -8.74 14.06 -3.69
C HIS A 31 -7.56 13.86 -4.66
N ASP A 32 -6.35 13.72 -4.15
CA ASP A 32 -5.13 13.53 -4.95
C ASP A 32 -4.69 12.06 -5.04
N SER A 33 -3.54 11.84 -5.67
CA SER A 33 -2.94 10.51 -5.81
C SER A 33 -2.58 9.89 -4.46
N THR A 34 -2.13 10.69 -3.49
CA THR A 34 -1.66 10.23 -2.19
C THR A 34 -2.84 9.79 -1.31
N GLY A 35 -3.91 10.58 -1.28
CA GLY A 35 -5.19 10.21 -0.66
C GLY A 35 -5.75 8.92 -1.23
N SER A 36 -5.80 8.83 -2.58
CA SER A 36 -6.24 7.61 -3.27
C SER A 36 -5.37 6.40 -2.92
N TYR A 37 -4.06 6.59 -2.72
CA TYR A 37 -3.16 5.50 -2.31
C TYR A 37 -3.52 5.00 -0.90
N TRP A 38 -3.61 5.89 0.10
CA TRP A 38 -4.02 5.50 1.46
C TRP A 38 -5.38 4.81 1.48
N HIS A 39 -6.33 5.31 0.69
CA HIS A 39 -7.66 4.74 0.54
C HIS A 39 -7.61 3.30 -0.03
N GLY A 40 -6.77 3.07 -1.05
CA GLY A 40 -6.55 1.74 -1.62
C GLY A 40 -5.98 0.75 -0.60
N ILE A 41 -4.98 1.16 0.20
CA ILE A 41 -4.42 0.33 1.27
C ILE A 41 -5.50 0.03 2.32
N MET A 42 -6.27 1.04 2.73
CA MET A 42 -7.34 0.91 3.72
C MET A 42 -8.36 -0.16 3.31
N HIS A 43 -8.96 -0.08 2.11
CA HIS A 43 -9.92 -1.09 1.66
C HIS A 43 -9.28 -2.48 1.45
N ARG A 44 -7.99 -2.56 1.11
CA ARG A 44 -7.27 -3.84 1.07
C ARG A 44 -7.21 -4.50 2.45
N ARG A 45 -7.22 -3.72 3.53
CA ARG A 45 -7.29 -4.21 4.92
C ARG A 45 -8.71 -4.56 5.39
N GLU A 46 -9.75 -4.07 4.72
CA GLU A 46 -11.17 -4.43 4.93
C GLU A 46 -11.63 -5.67 4.12
N PRO A 47 -10.68 -6.47 3.62
CA PRO A 47 -10.87 -7.35 2.46
C PRO A 47 -11.79 -6.86 1.30
N ASP A 48 -11.99 -5.55 1.09
CA ASP A 48 -12.77 -5.02 -0.03
C ASP A 48 -11.87 -4.83 -1.26
N TYR A 49 -11.49 -5.96 -1.86
CA TYR A 49 -10.49 -5.99 -2.94
C TYR A 49 -10.91 -5.24 -4.20
N SER A 50 -12.20 -5.22 -4.53
CA SER A 50 -12.70 -4.52 -5.72
C SER A 50 -12.57 -3.01 -5.55
N ASN A 51 -12.92 -2.52 -4.37
CA ASN A 51 -12.84 -1.11 -4.03
C ASN A 51 -11.39 -0.66 -3.83
N ALA A 52 -10.56 -1.48 -3.20
CA ALA A 52 -9.11 -1.26 -3.13
C ALA A 52 -8.51 -1.02 -4.53
N LYS A 53 -8.81 -1.90 -5.50
CA LYS A 53 -8.36 -1.74 -6.90
C LYS A 53 -8.93 -0.49 -7.57
N TYR A 54 -10.16 -0.08 -7.23
CA TYR A 54 -10.72 1.18 -7.72
C TYR A 54 -9.88 2.38 -7.28
N TRP A 55 -9.50 2.44 -6.01
CA TRP A 55 -8.67 3.53 -5.49
C TRP A 55 -7.23 3.48 -6.01
N PHE A 56 -6.63 2.28 -6.14
CA PHE A 56 -5.30 2.17 -6.77
C PHE A 56 -5.28 2.60 -8.24
N ARG A 57 -6.38 2.42 -8.99
CA ARG A 57 -6.51 3.02 -10.33
C ARG A 57 -6.53 4.55 -10.29
N ARG A 58 -7.09 5.16 -9.24
CA ARG A 58 -7.09 6.62 -9.04
C ARG A 58 -5.74 7.16 -8.56
N THR A 59 -4.96 6.35 -7.85
CA THR A 59 -3.59 6.68 -7.45
C THR A 59 -2.69 6.97 -8.66
N GLY A 60 -2.82 6.19 -9.73
CA GLY A 60 -1.93 6.29 -10.89
C GLY A 60 -0.48 5.96 -10.51
N HIS A 61 0.48 6.64 -11.16
CA HIS A 61 1.91 6.47 -10.85
C HIS A 61 2.31 7.42 -9.72
N HIS A 62 2.28 6.91 -8.48
CA HIS A 62 2.68 7.68 -7.31
C HIS A 62 4.19 7.56 -7.06
N PRO A 63 4.95 8.65 -6.80
CA PRO A 63 6.42 8.56 -6.69
C PRO A 63 6.93 7.62 -5.60
N ALA A 64 6.18 7.44 -4.50
CA ALA A 64 6.52 6.46 -3.46
C ALA A 64 6.59 5.01 -4.00
N MET A 65 5.91 4.71 -5.11
CA MET A 65 5.93 3.38 -5.73
C MET A 65 7.29 3.04 -6.36
N GLU A 66 8.03 4.04 -6.82
CA GLU A 66 9.39 3.83 -7.38
C GLU A 66 10.33 3.35 -6.28
N THR A 67 10.38 4.08 -5.16
CA THR A 67 11.16 3.68 -3.98
C THR A 67 10.69 2.36 -3.39
N LEU A 68 9.38 2.11 -3.38
CA LEU A 68 8.81 0.86 -2.89
C LEU A 68 9.21 -0.33 -3.75
N ALA A 69 9.25 -0.19 -5.08
CA ALA A 69 9.66 -1.26 -5.98
C ALA A 69 11.09 -1.74 -5.68
N GLU A 70 12.02 -0.82 -5.46
CA GLU A 70 13.42 -1.14 -5.10
C GLU A 70 13.51 -1.86 -3.75
N LYS A 71 12.80 -1.35 -2.75
CA LYS A 71 12.77 -1.94 -1.40
C LYS A 71 12.12 -3.33 -1.40
N ALA A 72 11.01 -3.50 -2.13
CA ALA A 72 10.29 -4.77 -2.23
C ALA A 72 11.13 -5.83 -2.97
N ASN A 73 11.79 -5.44 -4.06
CA ASN A 73 12.72 -6.30 -4.79
C ASN A 73 13.86 -6.76 -3.88
N SER A 74 14.49 -5.83 -3.16
CA SER A 74 15.58 -6.15 -2.23
C SER A 74 15.14 -7.10 -1.11
N LEU A 75 13.94 -6.91 -0.57
CA LEU A 75 13.36 -7.77 0.47
C LEU A 75 13.04 -9.19 -0.05
N ALA A 76 12.62 -9.29 -1.32
CA ALA A 76 12.21 -10.54 -1.95
C ALA A 76 13.34 -11.29 -2.68
N ALA A 77 14.52 -10.67 -2.85
CA ALA A 77 15.60 -11.17 -3.71
C ALA A 77 16.13 -12.56 -3.33
N GLU A 78 16.10 -12.91 -2.04
CA GLU A 78 16.58 -14.20 -1.53
C GLU A 78 15.45 -15.18 -1.17
N GLU A 79 14.19 -14.79 -1.42
CA GLU A 79 13.01 -15.60 -1.13
C GLU A 79 12.65 -16.50 -2.31
N GLU A 80 12.25 -17.74 -2.04
CA GLU A 80 11.62 -18.59 -3.07
C GLU A 80 10.21 -18.06 -3.34
N LEU A 81 9.95 -17.40 -4.46
CA LEU A 81 8.65 -16.78 -4.74
C LEU A 81 7.64 -17.77 -5.33
N ASP A 82 6.37 -17.61 -4.96
CA ASP A 82 5.25 -18.24 -5.66
C ASP A 82 4.60 -17.27 -6.66
N ARG A 83 3.65 -17.78 -7.45
CA ARG A 83 2.94 -17.00 -8.48
C ARG A 83 2.24 -15.75 -7.94
N ALA A 84 1.82 -15.74 -6.67
CA ALA A 84 1.18 -14.57 -6.07
C ALA A 84 2.20 -13.50 -5.62
N THR A 85 3.49 -13.83 -5.59
CA THR A 85 4.57 -12.94 -5.09
C THR A 85 5.64 -12.60 -6.12
N GLU A 86 5.61 -13.19 -7.33
CA GLU A 86 6.61 -12.94 -8.38
C GLU A 86 6.74 -11.45 -8.74
N PHE A 87 5.62 -10.72 -8.70
CA PHE A 87 5.54 -9.28 -8.96
C PHE A 87 6.49 -8.44 -8.09
N LEU A 88 6.87 -8.92 -6.90
CA LEU A 88 7.80 -8.21 -6.00
C LEU A 88 9.18 -8.01 -6.63
N THR A 89 9.53 -8.78 -7.65
CA THR A 89 10.85 -8.75 -8.31
C THR A 89 10.81 -8.23 -9.76
N GLU A 90 9.67 -7.77 -10.26
CA GLU A 90 9.50 -7.33 -11.66
C GLU A 90 10.06 -5.92 -11.95
N GLY A 91 10.64 -5.25 -10.95
CA GLY A 91 11.30 -3.95 -11.10
C GLY A 91 10.34 -2.75 -11.13
N THR A 92 9.03 -2.99 -11.06
CA THR A 92 8.01 -1.95 -10.85
C THR A 92 7.03 -2.40 -9.78
N TRP A 93 6.45 -1.45 -9.05
CA TRP A 93 5.44 -1.77 -8.04
C TRP A 93 4.05 -1.83 -8.67
N ASP A 94 3.42 -3.01 -8.63
CA ASP A 94 2.02 -3.19 -9.02
C ASP A 94 1.11 -3.30 -7.78
N PRO A 95 0.37 -2.24 -7.42
CA PRO A 95 -0.54 -2.30 -6.28
C PRO A 95 -1.75 -3.24 -6.52
N MET A 96 -2.13 -3.50 -7.78
CA MET A 96 -3.18 -4.44 -8.13
C MET A 96 -2.72 -5.88 -7.86
N ALA A 97 -1.48 -6.20 -8.21
CA ALA A 97 -0.86 -7.49 -7.88
C ALA A 97 -0.78 -7.69 -6.35
N MET A 98 -0.42 -6.65 -5.60
CA MET A 98 -0.43 -6.73 -4.13
C MET A 98 -1.84 -6.98 -3.56
N VAL A 99 -2.89 -6.38 -4.15
CA VAL A 99 -4.29 -6.69 -3.77
C VAL A 99 -4.62 -8.17 -4.05
N ASP A 100 -4.23 -8.67 -5.22
CA ASP A 100 -4.47 -10.06 -5.60
C ASP A 100 -3.70 -11.05 -4.72
N ALA A 101 -2.47 -10.71 -4.32
CA ALA A 101 -1.66 -11.47 -3.39
C ALA A 101 -2.31 -11.55 -1.99
N CYS A 102 -2.79 -10.41 -1.46
CA CYS A 102 -3.54 -10.38 -0.20
C CYS A 102 -4.83 -11.21 -0.28
N GLN A 103 -5.55 -11.16 -1.42
CA GLN A 103 -6.74 -12.00 -1.64
C GLN A 103 -6.37 -13.49 -1.72
N ALA A 104 -5.26 -13.85 -2.36
CA ALA A 104 -4.78 -15.22 -2.43
C ALA A 104 -4.45 -15.76 -1.03
N VAL A 105 -3.77 -14.98 -0.19
CA VAL A 105 -3.51 -15.31 1.22
C VAL A 105 -4.82 -15.55 1.98
N ALA A 106 -5.79 -14.63 1.88
CA ALA A 106 -7.07 -14.77 2.58
C ALA A 106 -7.88 -16.01 2.16
N ARG A 107 -7.67 -16.49 0.92
CA ARG A 107 -8.29 -17.71 0.38
C ARG A 107 -7.48 -18.99 0.63
N GLY A 108 -6.30 -18.89 1.24
CA GLY A 108 -5.40 -20.04 1.45
C GLY A 108 -4.65 -20.49 0.20
N ASN A 109 -4.56 -19.64 -0.83
CA ASN A 109 -3.92 -19.93 -2.12
C ASN A 109 -2.51 -19.33 -2.27
N CYS A 110 -1.94 -18.80 -1.19
CA CYS A 110 -0.57 -18.27 -1.16
C CYS A 110 0.09 -18.65 0.16
N ALA A 111 1.30 -19.22 0.10
CA ALA A 111 2.05 -19.63 1.29
C ALA A 111 2.91 -18.49 1.86
N LYS A 112 3.08 -17.39 1.14
CA LYS A 112 3.99 -16.28 1.44
C LYS A 112 3.35 -15.17 2.26
N LYS A 113 2.48 -15.53 3.20
CA LYS A 113 1.80 -14.57 4.09
C LYS A 113 2.79 -13.66 4.82
N GLU A 114 3.83 -14.21 5.43
CA GLU A 114 4.81 -13.43 6.22
C GLU A 114 5.59 -12.44 5.34
N LEU A 115 5.94 -12.83 4.11
CA LEU A 115 6.59 -11.94 3.16
C LEU A 115 5.65 -10.78 2.77
N LEU A 116 4.39 -11.07 2.47
CA LEU A 116 3.40 -10.05 2.11
C LEU A 116 3.07 -9.12 3.29
N GLU A 117 3.11 -9.60 4.53
CA GLU A 117 2.97 -8.75 5.72
C GLU A 117 4.16 -7.78 5.86
N LYS A 118 5.40 -8.25 5.62
CA LYS A 118 6.59 -7.38 5.60
C LYS A 118 6.53 -6.35 4.47
N VAL A 119 6.13 -6.77 3.27
CA VAL A 119 5.94 -5.87 2.12
C VAL A 119 4.84 -4.85 2.38
N ALA A 120 3.72 -5.24 3.00
CA ALA A 120 2.65 -4.31 3.36
C ALA A 120 3.11 -3.25 4.38
N LEU A 121 3.95 -3.63 5.35
CA LEU A 121 4.58 -2.68 6.27
C LEU A 121 5.53 -1.73 5.52
N LEU A 122 6.35 -2.27 4.61
CA LEU A 122 7.29 -1.49 3.81
C LEU A 122 6.59 -0.48 2.89
N GLU A 123 5.44 -0.86 2.31
CA GLU A 123 4.57 0.02 1.53
C GLU A 123 4.04 1.16 2.40
N TRP A 124 3.53 0.82 3.59
CA TRP A 124 3.05 1.82 4.55
C TRP A 124 4.17 2.81 4.92
N GLU A 125 5.35 2.31 5.30
CA GLU A 125 6.49 3.14 5.70
C GLU A 125 6.93 4.06 4.56
N THR A 126 7.02 3.53 3.34
CA THR A 126 7.47 4.30 2.18
C THR A 126 6.49 5.40 1.79
N LEU A 127 5.17 5.12 1.85
CA LEU A 127 4.16 6.15 1.60
C LEU A 127 4.12 7.18 2.75
N PHE A 128 4.30 6.74 4.00
CA PHE A 128 4.37 7.64 5.15
C PHE A 128 5.56 8.60 5.07
N ASP A 129 6.75 8.09 4.76
CA ASP A 129 7.97 8.90 4.57
C ASP A 129 7.80 9.92 3.44
N TYR A 130 7.15 9.52 2.34
CA TYR A 130 6.82 10.42 1.24
C TYR A 130 5.95 11.59 1.70
N CYS A 131 4.90 11.31 2.49
CA CYS A 131 4.00 12.33 3.03
C CYS A 131 4.75 13.23 4.03
N TYR A 132 5.46 12.62 4.98
CA TYR A 132 6.13 13.33 6.07
C TYR A 132 7.20 14.29 5.56
N SER A 133 7.99 13.88 4.56
CA SER A 133 9.02 14.73 3.93
C SER A 133 8.47 15.91 3.13
N ARG A 134 7.16 15.94 2.84
CA ARG A 134 6.48 17.04 2.11
C ARG A 134 5.58 17.88 2.99
N ALA A 135 5.17 17.34 4.14
CA ALA A 135 4.42 18.08 5.12
C ALA A 135 5.22 19.28 5.67
N PHE A 136 6.55 19.15 5.78
CA PHE A 136 7.44 20.15 6.42
C PHE A 136 8.52 20.68 5.49
#